data_AF-A0A0S7ZWQ6-F1
#
_entry.id   AF-A0A0S7ZWQ6-F1
#
_cell.length_a   1.000
_cell.length_b   1.000
_cell.length_c   1.000
_cell.angle_alpha   90.00
_cell.angle_beta   90.00
_cell.angle_gamma   90.00
#
_symmetry.space_group_name_H-M   'P 1'
#
loop_
_entity.id
_entity.type
_entity.pdbx_description
1 polymer ?
#
loop_
_entity_poly.entity_id
_entity_poly.type
_entity_poly.pdbx_seq_one_letter_code
_entity_poly.pdbx_strand_id
1 'polypeptide(L)'
;MSVRSRQRILENLERIYREAYERAKQADNKERMSELDSSFQREQLILEVLLDVRDALYSSGEESSSQSALKKLETLRRITKLTR
;
A
#
# COMPACT_ATOMS: atom_id res chain seq x y z
N MET A 1 14.69 2.46 -2.97
CA MET A 1 13.88 3.65 -2.62
C MET A 1 13.09 3.32 -1.36
N SER A 2 13.08 4.17 -0.34
CA SER A 2 12.31 3.91 0.88
C SER A 2 10.81 4.07 0.57
N VAL A 3 10.04 2.99 0.66
CA VAL A 3 8.59 3.04 0.57
C VAL A 3 8.07 3.85 1.76
N ARG A 4 7.18 4.83 1.53
CA ARG A 4 6.55 5.58 2.63
C ARG A 4 5.68 4.62 3.44
N SER A 5 5.73 4.73 4.77
CA SER A 5 4.89 3.90 5.64
C SER A 5 3.41 4.15 5.36
N ARG A 6 2.59 3.10 5.51
CA ARG A 6 1.12 3.15 5.39
C ARG A 6 0.56 4.31 6.21
N GLN A 7 0.95 4.39 7.48
CA GLN A 7 0.51 5.42 8.41
C GLN A 7 0.79 6.84 7.89
N ARG A 8 2.02 7.10 7.41
CA ARG A 8 2.39 8.43 6.89
C ARG A 8 1.60 8.81 5.65
N ILE A 9 1.21 7.84 4.82
CA ILE A 9 0.39 8.10 3.63
C ILE A 9 -1.03 8.52 4.05
N LEU A 10 -1.64 7.80 4.99
CA LEU A 10 -2.99 8.11 5.49
C LEU A 10 -3.03 9.45 6.26
N GLU A 11 -2.04 9.73 7.11
CA GLU A 11 -1.92 11.01 7.82
C GLU A 11 -1.82 12.20 6.86
N ASN A 12 -1.14 12.02 5.72
CA ASN A 12 -1.08 13.07 4.71
C ASN A 12 -2.43 13.32 4.06
N LEU A 13 -3.21 12.27 3.77
CA LEU A 13 -4.56 12.40 3.23
C LEU A 13 -5.46 13.15 4.21
N GLU A 14 -5.49 12.71 5.47
CA GLU A 14 -6.26 13.35 6.54
C GLU A 14 -5.91 14.82 6.68
N ARG A 15 -4.60 15.15 6.74
CA ARG A 15 -4.15 16.53 6.86
C ARG A 15 -4.65 17.42 5.73
N ILE A 16 -4.56 16.97 4.48
CA ILE A 16 -5.00 17.74 3.30
C ILE A 16 -6.51 18.01 3.37
N TYR A 17 -7.29 17.00 3.71
CA TYR A 17 -8.74 17.15 3.82
C TYR A 17 -9.15 18.04 4.99
N ARG A 18 -8.47 17.91 6.14
CA ARG A 18 -8.69 18.77 7.31
C ARG A 18 -8.40 20.23 6.99
N GLU A 19 -7.29 20.52 6.33
CA GLU A 19 -6.94 21.88 5.89
C GLU A 19 -7.97 22.45 4.89
N ALA A 20 -8.48 21.63 3.97
CA ALA A 20 -9.53 22.05 3.04
C ALA A 20 -10.87 22.30 3.75
N TYR A 21 -11.22 21.44 4.71
CA TYR A 21 -12.45 21.56 5.48
C TYR A 21 -12.45 22.81 6.36
N GLU A 22 -11.36 23.08 7.07
CA GLU A 22 -11.25 24.31 7.88
C GLU A 22 -11.33 25.57 7.01
N ARG A 23 -10.78 25.56 5.79
CA ARG A 23 -10.97 26.67 4.84
C ARG A 23 -12.42 26.83 4.41
N ALA A 24 -13.13 25.73 4.12
CA ALA A 24 -14.54 25.78 3.75
C ALA A 24 -15.41 26.28 4.91
N LYS A 25 -15.10 25.84 6.14
CA LYS A 25 -15.76 26.28 7.37
C LYS A 25 -15.55 27.77 7.65
N GLN A 26 -14.34 28.29 7.45
CA GLN A 26 -14.06 29.73 7.58
C GLN A 26 -14.84 30.58 6.56
N ALA A 27 -15.19 29.99 5.42
CA ALA A 27 -16.02 30.63 4.39
C ALA A 27 -17.54 30.38 4.56
N ASP A 28 -17.96 29.73 5.65
CA ASP A 28 -19.35 29.25 5.90
C ASP A 28 -19.96 28.45 4.74
N ASN A 29 -19.11 27.76 3.97
CA ASN A 29 -19.53 26.99 2.81
C ASN A 29 -19.88 25.55 3.19
N LYS A 30 -21.12 25.36 3.65
CA LYS A 30 -21.64 24.06 4.11
C LYS A 30 -21.72 22.99 3.03
N GLU A 31 -22.03 23.38 1.80
CA GLU A 31 -22.08 22.44 0.66
C GLU A 31 -20.69 21.86 0.42
N ARG A 32 -19.66 22.72 0.40
CA ARG A 32 -18.28 22.28 0.22
C ARG A 32 -17.78 21.40 1.37
N MET A 33 -18.19 21.68 2.60
CA MET A 33 -17.87 20.83 3.75
C MET A 33 -18.44 19.41 3.57
N SER A 34 -19.71 19.28 3.18
CA SER A 34 -20.35 17.98 2.95
C SER A 34 -19.72 17.20 1.79
N GLU A 35 -19.32 17.90 0.73
CA GLU A 35 -18.62 17.31 -0.41
C GLU A 35 -17.23 16.78 -0.01
N LEU A 36 -16.49 17.56 0.79
CA LEU A 36 -15.18 17.18 1.30
C LEU A 36 -15.27 15.94 2.21
N ASP A 37 -16.26 15.86 3.09
CA ASP A 37 -16.46 14.69 3.97
C ASP A 37 -16.73 13.42 3.15
N SER A 38 -17.62 13.52 2.16
CA SER A 38 -17.95 12.39 1.28
C SER A 38 -16.76 11.96 0.42
N SER A 39 -15.96 12.93 -0.04
CA SER A 39 -14.77 12.67 -0.86
C SER A 39 -13.67 12.03 -0.03
N PHE A 40 -13.43 12.52 1.20
CA PHE A 40 -12.45 11.96 2.13
C PHE A 40 -12.73 10.48 2.40
N GLN A 41 -13.98 10.12 2.71
CA GLN A 41 -14.37 8.73 2.97
C GLN A 41 -14.09 7.81 1.77
N ARG A 42 -14.43 8.28 0.56
CA ARG A 42 -14.20 7.53 -0.68
C ARG A 42 -12.71 7.34 -0.96
N GLU A 43 -11.93 8.42 -0.84
CA GLU A 43 -10.51 8.38 -1.14
C GLU A 43 -9.71 7.61 -0.10
N GLN A 44 -10.09 7.68 1.18
CA GLN A 44 -9.53 6.84 2.25
C GLN A 44 -9.68 5.36 1.89
N LEU A 45 -10.90 4.92 1.54
CA LEU A 45 -11.17 3.53 1.20
C LEU A 45 -10.35 3.07 -0.03
N ILE A 46 -10.31 3.88 -1.08
CA ILE A 46 -9.51 3.56 -2.28
C ILE A 46 -8.03 3.43 -1.92
N LEU A 47 -7.51 4.35 -1.11
CA LEU A 47 -6.10 4.36 -0.73
C LEU A 47 -5.75 3.15 0.15
N GLU A 48 -6.62 2.75 1.07
CA GLU A 48 -6.45 1.53 1.87
C GLU A 48 -6.38 0.29 0.99
N VAL A 49 -7.31 0.13 0.05
CA VAL A 49 -7.31 -1.00 -0.90
C VAL A 49 -6.03 -1.01 -1.74
N LEU A 50 -5.56 0.15 -2.22
CA LEU A 50 -4.31 0.25 -2.98
C LEU A 50 -3.09 -0.11 -2.13
N LEU A 51 -3.08 0.26 -0.85
CA LEU A 51 -2.01 -0.09 0.09
C LEU A 51 -2.02 -1.59 0.38
N ASP A 52 -3.20 -2.20 0.52
CA ASP A 52 -3.34 -3.65 0.69
C ASP A 52 -2.85 -4.41 -0.55
N VAL A 53 -3.21 -3.97 -1.77
CA VAL A 53 -2.70 -4.55 -3.02
C VAL A 53 -1.19 -4.40 -3.12
N ARG A 54 -0.66 -3.22 -2.80
CA ARG A 54 0.78 -2.97 -2.79
C ARG A 54 1.50 -3.94 -1.85
N ASP A 55 0.98 -4.10 -0.63
CA ASP A 55 1.57 -4.98 0.36
C ASP A 55 1.50 -6.44 -0.09
N ALA A 56 0.40 -6.89 -0.70
CA ALA A 56 0.28 -8.23 -1.30
C ALA A 56 1.29 -8.47 -2.44
N LEU A 57 1.55 -7.47 -3.28
CA LEU A 57 2.56 -7.53 -4.35
C LEU A 57 3.99 -7.60 -3.79
N TYR A 58 4.29 -6.83 -2.73
CA TYR A 58 5.60 -6.91 -2.05
C TYR A 58 5.81 -8.29 -1.42
N SER A 59 4.81 -8.83 -0.71
CA SER A 59 4.91 -10.17 -0.11
C SER A 59 5.09 -11.27 -1.17
N SER A 60 4.42 -11.17 -2.31
CA SER A 60 4.57 -12.12 -3.43
C SER A 60 5.97 -12.06 -4.08
N GLY A 61 6.60 -10.88 -4.06
CA GLY A 61 7.98 -10.68 -4.53
C GLY A 61 9.05 -11.26 -3.59
N GLU A 62 8.78 -11.32 -2.28
CA GLU A 62 9.72 -11.90 -1.30
C GLU A 62 9.68 -13.44 -1.28
N GLU A 63 8.52 -14.08 -1.44
CA GLU A 63 8.41 -15.55 -1.48
C GLU A 63 9.02 -16.17 -2.76
N SER A 64 9.11 -15.39 -3.83
CA SER A 64 9.81 -15.78 -5.06
C SER A 64 11.34 -15.56 -4.99
N SER A 65 11.84 -14.92 -3.93
CA SER A 65 13.23 -14.51 -3.83
C SER A 65 14.14 -15.68 -3.47
N SER A 66 14.87 -16.17 -4.48
CA SER A 66 16.15 -16.88 -4.39
C SER A 66 16.24 -18.17 -3.56
N GLN A 67 15.85 -18.25 -2.29
CA GLN A 67 15.99 -19.46 -1.47
C GLN A 67 15.17 -20.65 -2.00
N SER A 68 13.96 -20.42 -2.49
CA SER A 68 13.12 -21.49 -3.07
C SER A 68 13.72 -22.00 -4.39
N ALA A 69 14.21 -21.09 -5.24
CA ALA A 69 14.89 -21.43 -6.48
C ALA A 69 16.24 -22.14 -6.25
N LEU A 70 17.03 -21.68 -5.27
CA LEU A 70 18.31 -22.27 -4.89
C LEU A 70 18.13 -23.66 -4.27
N LYS A 71 17.13 -23.86 -3.39
CA LYS A 71 16.80 -25.19 -2.84
C LYS A 71 16.39 -26.17 -3.94
N LYS A 72 15.62 -25.73 -4.95
CA LYS A 72 15.27 -26.55 -6.11
C LYS A 72 16.51 -26.94 -6.92
N LEU A 73 17.42 -25.99 -7.17
CA LEU A 73 18.70 -26.23 -7.84
C LEU A 73 19.62 -27.19 -7.08
N GLU A 74 19.73 -27.06 -5.75
CA GLU A 74 20.48 -28.00 -4.92
C GLU A 74 19.90 -29.41 -4.97
N THR A 75 18.57 -29.53 -4.97
CA THR A 75 17.88 -30.81 -5.06
C THR A 75 18.21 -31.51 -6.38
N LEU A 76 18.14 -30.78 -7.50
CA LEU A 76 18.53 -31.29 -8.82
C LEU A 76 20.01 -31.73 -8.84
N ARG A 77 20.92 -30.92 -8.29
CA ARG A 77 22.35 -31.27 -8.22
C ARG A 77 22.61 -32.54 -7.41
N ARG A 78 21.87 -32.77 -6.31
CA ARG A 78 21.98 -34.00 -5.52
C ARG A 78 21.51 -35.22 -6.30
N ILE A 79 20.38 -35.10 -7.00
CA ILE A 79 19.84 -36.18 -7.84
C ILE A 79 20.86 -36.56 -8.91
N THR A 80 21.40 -35.59 -9.66
CA THR A 80 22.41 -35.85 -10.70
C THR A 80 23.71 -36.45 -10.16
N LYS A 81 24.05 -36.22 -8.88
CA LYS A 81 25.21 -36.83 -8.22
C LYS A 81 25.01 -38.28 -7.80
N LEU A 82 23.77 -38.72 -7.62
CA LEU A 82 23.43 -40.08 -7.17
C LEU A 82 23.25 -41.06 -8.34
N THR A 83 23.03 -40.55 -9.54
CA THR A 83 22.88 -41.32 -10.78
C THR A 83 24.18 -41.49 -11.58
N ARG A 84 25.33 -41.05 -11.04
CA ARG A 84 26.65 -41.20 -11.65
C ARG A 84 27.56 -42.00 -10.72
#